data_AF-A0A7K9B717-F1
#
_entry.id   AF-A0A7K9B717-F1
#
_cell.length_a   1.000
_cell.length_b   1.000
_cell.length_c   1.000
_cell.angle_alpha   90.00
_cell.angle_beta   90.00
_cell.angle_gamma   90.00
#
_symmetry.space_group_name_H-M   'P 1'
#
loop_
_entity.id
_entity.type
_entity.pdbx_description
1 polymer ?
#
loop_
_entity_poly.entity_id
_entity_poly.type
_entity_poly.pdbx_seq_one_letter_code
_entity_poly.pdbx_strand_id
1 'polypeptide(L)'
;QDFSRLRASCLSQGLLFEDDTFPANVSSIGPSLLSEDKLWLIQWKRPTELQRNPHLIMDGVSRFDIMQGEIGDCWMLAALGSLTLQKRFLENVLPKDQGFQNDYAGIFHFRFWHFGDWVDVVIDDRLPLLNGRYLSVHPRTSNEFWPSLLEKAYAKLRGSYQNLHGGYISDALVDFTGGVQLQFSLKNPPPDLEEILKAADRSQCLMGCSTSGQLRNIELRNGIVQGHAYTITGATKIRYKNGWEHIVRIWNPWGHGEWKGAWSDDSPEWDHVEPKYREALCRDKDDGEFW
;
A
#
# COMPACT_ATOMS: atom_id res chain seq x y z
N GLN A 1 -3.93 -11.09 21.07
CA GLN A 1 -5.26 -11.69 20.81
C GLN A 1 -5.04 -12.98 20.02
N ASP A 2 -5.96 -13.95 20.07
CA ASP A 2 -5.86 -15.21 19.30
C ASP A 2 -6.99 -15.24 18.27
N PHE A 3 -6.64 -15.14 16.98
CA PHE A 3 -7.60 -15.06 15.88
C PHE A 3 -8.57 -16.25 15.86
N SER A 4 -8.03 -17.48 15.90
CA SER A 4 -8.82 -18.71 15.77
C SER A 4 -9.81 -18.87 16.92
N ARG A 5 -9.35 -18.61 18.16
CA ARG A 5 -10.19 -18.68 19.35
C ARG A 5 -11.29 -17.62 19.36
N LEU A 6 -10.96 -16.38 18.98
CA LEU A 6 -11.93 -15.28 18.93
C LEU A 6 -12.97 -15.51 17.84
N ARG A 7 -12.55 -15.91 16.62
CA ARG A 7 -13.45 -16.26 15.52
C ARG A 7 -14.40 -17.38 15.92
N ALA A 8 -13.89 -18.48 16.49
CA ALA A 8 -14.72 -19.59 16.94
C ALA A 8 -15.74 -19.18 18.02
N SER A 9 -15.33 -18.33 18.96
CA SER A 9 -16.21 -17.79 20.00
C SER A 9 -17.35 -16.95 19.39
N CYS A 10 -17.03 -16.02 18.48
CA CYS A 10 -18.02 -15.20 17.79
C CYS A 10 -19.01 -16.04 16.98
N LEU A 11 -18.51 -17.01 16.19
CA LEU A 11 -19.35 -17.95 15.43
C LEU A 11 -20.30 -18.75 16.35
N SER A 12 -19.81 -19.24 17.49
CA SER A 12 -20.64 -20.02 18.43
C SER A 12 -21.78 -19.23 19.06
N GLN A 13 -21.63 -17.90 19.14
CA GLN A 13 -22.61 -16.98 19.72
C GLN A 13 -23.49 -16.31 18.65
N GLY A 14 -23.19 -16.48 17.37
CA GLY A 14 -23.85 -15.76 16.28
C GLY A 14 -23.61 -14.25 16.30
N LEU A 15 -22.44 -13.83 16.80
CA LEU A 15 -22.06 -12.42 16.93
C LEU A 15 -20.94 -12.08 15.96
N LEU A 16 -20.84 -10.81 15.56
CA LEU A 16 -19.68 -10.28 14.87
C LEU A 16 -18.67 -9.77 15.90
N PHE A 17 -17.39 -9.97 15.63
CA PHE A 17 -16.30 -9.53 16.48
C PHE A 17 -16.27 -8.00 16.56
N GLU A 18 -16.06 -7.52 17.78
CA GLU A 18 -15.80 -6.12 18.08
C GLU A 18 -14.47 -6.05 18.85
N ASP A 19 -13.54 -5.26 18.33
CA ASP A 19 -12.20 -5.22 18.87
C ASP A 19 -12.07 -4.18 19.99
N ASP A 20 -12.14 -4.63 21.24
CA ASP A 20 -11.99 -3.77 22.42
C ASP A 20 -10.61 -3.09 22.51
N THR A 21 -9.61 -3.63 21.83
CA THR A 21 -8.24 -3.09 21.85
C THR A 21 -7.97 -2.07 20.73
N PHE A 22 -8.88 -1.95 19.76
CA PHE A 22 -8.85 -0.94 18.72
C PHE A 22 -10.29 -0.55 18.34
N PRO A 23 -11.02 0.10 19.27
CA PRO A 23 -12.46 0.28 19.16
C PRO A 23 -12.83 1.23 18.02
N ALA A 24 -14.02 1.05 17.45
CA ALA A 24 -14.58 1.87 16.39
C ALA A 24 -15.02 3.28 16.89
N ASN A 25 -14.06 4.07 17.39
CA ASN A 25 -14.27 5.43 17.89
C ASN A 25 -13.05 6.33 17.64
N VAL A 26 -13.13 7.58 18.11
CA VAL A 26 -12.11 8.61 17.89
C VAL A 26 -10.71 8.22 18.38
N SER A 27 -10.58 7.37 19.40
CA SER A 27 -9.26 6.95 19.91
C SER A 27 -8.44 6.17 18.86
N SER A 28 -9.09 5.33 18.05
CA SER A 28 -8.45 4.56 16.98
C SER A 28 -8.11 5.43 15.75
N ILE A 29 -8.83 6.54 15.56
CA ILE A 29 -8.51 7.53 14.53
C ILE A 29 -7.31 8.38 14.95
N GLY A 30 -7.33 8.86 16.19
CA GLY A 30 -6.39 9.81 16.75
C GLY A 30 -6.94 11.25 16.72
N PRO A 31 -6.91 11.97 17.85
CA PRO A 31 -7.64 13.24 18.02
C PRO A 31 -7.04 14.44 17.27
N SER A 32 -5.85 14.30 16.70
CA SER A 32 -5.12 15.36 15.97
C SER A 32 -5.02 15.08 14.47
N LEU A 33 -5.55 13.95 13.97
CA LEU A 33 -5.54 13.65 12.54
C LEU A 33 -6.46 14.59 11.75
N LEU A 34 -7.61 14.93 12.32
CA LEU A 34 -8.63 15.79 11.74
C LEU A 34 -9.07 16.85 12.75
N SER A 35 -9.76 17.88 12.26
CA SER A 35 -10.45 18.82 13.13
C SER A 35 -11.57 18.14 13.92
N GLU A 36 -11.88 18.67 15.11
CA GLU A 36 -12.84 18.06 16.03
C GLU A 36 -14.22 17.84 15.38
N ASP A 37 -14.71 18.83 14.62
CA ASP A 37 -15.96 18.75 13.86
C ASP A 37 -15.98 17.58 12.88
N LYS A 38 -14.85 17.29 12.21
CA LYS A 38 -14.75 16.16 11.29
C LYS A 38 -14.68 14.83 12.03
N LEU A 39 -14.02 14.77 13.18
CA LEU A 39 -13.94 13.54 14.00
C LEU A 39 -15.34 13.06 14.42
N TRP A 40 -16.23 13.98 14.78
CA TRP A 40 -17.63 13.66 15.13
C TRP A 40 -18.47 13.16 13.96
N LEU A 41 -18.04 13.40 12.71
CA LEU A 41 -18.71 12.93 11.50
C LEU A 41 -18.24 11.55 11.03
N ILE A 42 -17.23 10.96 11.68
CA ILE A 42 -16.71 9.65 11.29
C ILE A 42 -17.75 8.57 11.60
N GLN A 43 -18.04 7.77 10.59
CA GLN A 43 -18.85 6.57 10.69
C GLN A 43 -17.97 5.34 10.55
N TRP A 44 -18.25 4.31 11.33
CA TRP A 44 -17.58 3.02 11.21
C TRP A 44 -18.55 2.01 10.63
N LYS A 45 -18.20 1.42 9.49
CA LYS A 45 -19.05 0.41 8.82
C LYS A 45 -18.23 -0.77 8.39
N ARG A 46 -18.84 -1.96 8.44
CA ARG A 46 -18.26 -3.19 7.92
C ARG A 46 -18.42 -3.25 6.40
N PRO A 47 -17.52 -3.93 5.68
CA PRO A 47 -17.66 -4.25 4.26
C PRO A 47 -19.05 -4.79 3.87
N THR A 48 -19.64 -5.65 4.70
CA THR A 48 -20.99 -6.21 4.50
C THR A 48 -22.11 -5.18 4.53
N GLU A 49 -21.87 -4.00 5.13
CA GLU A 49 -22.81 -2.87 5.16
C GLU A 49 -22.59 -1.89 3.99
N LEU A 50 -21.40 -1.93 3.38
CA LEU A 50 -21.00 -1.03 2.30
C LEU A 50 -21.36 -1.60 0.92
N GLN A 51 -21.18 -2.91 0.74
CA GLN A 51 -21.27 -3.55 -0.57
C GLN A 51 -21.96 -4.90 -0.51
N ARG A 52 -22.58 -5.27 -1.63
CA ARG A 52 -23.12 -6.61 -1.82
C ARG A 52 -21.98 -7.54 -2.23
N ASN A 53 -21.82 -8.66 -1.52
CA ASN A 53 -20.79 -9.67 -1.78
C ASN A 53 -19.35 -9.14 -1.62
N PRO A 54 -18.95 -8.70 -0.41
CA PRO A 54 -17.57 -8.30 -0.14
C PRO A 54 -16.63 -9.51 -0.23
N HIS A 55 -15.42 -9.27 -0.72
CA HIS A 55 -14.33 -10.23 -0.78
C HIS A 55 -13.11 -9.65 -0.09
N LEU A 56 -12.30 -10.52 0.50
CA LEU A 56 -11.02 -10.08 1.02
C LEU A 56 -10.09 -9.80 -0.16
N ILE A 57 -9.98 -10.77 -1.08
CA ILE A 57 -9.22 -10.72 -2.33
C ILE A 57 -10.14 -11.24 -3.44
N MET A 58 -10.20 -10.56 -4.60
CA MET A 58 -10.99 -11.00 -5.76
C MET A 58 -10.15 -11.69 -6.83
N ASP A 59 -9.16 -10.99 -7.41
CA ASP A 59 -8.39 -11.45 -8.58
C ASP A 59 -6.89 -11.59 -8.26
N GLY A 60 -6.61 -11.95 -7.01
CA GLY A 60 -5.27 -11.92 -6.44
C GLY A 60 -4.91 -10.55 -5.86
N VAL A 61 -3.77 -10.47 -5.20
CA VAL A 61 -3.29 -9.24 -4.57
C VAL A 61 -2.42 -8.48 -5.54
N SER A 62 -2.75 -7.20 -5.75
CA SER A 62 -2.06 -6.32 -6.67
C SER A 62 -1.87 -4.93 -6.05
N ARG A 63 -0.74 -4.29 -6.34
CA ARG A 63 -0.53 -2.87 -6.01
C ARG A 63 -1.66 -1.98 -6.53
N PHE A 64 -2.28 -2.35 -7.66
CA PHE A 64 -3.38 -1.58 -8.24
C PHE A 64 -4.68 -1.65 -7.41
N ASP A 65 -4.77 -2.51 -6.40
CA ASP A 65 -5.93 -2.56 -5.50
C ASP A 65 -5.88 -1.42 -4.46
N ILE A 66 -4.70 -0.80 -4.29
CA ILE A 66 -4.41 0.23 -3.31
C ILE A 66 -4.69 1.61 -3.93
N MET A 67 -5.54 2.39 -3.27
CA MET A 67 -5.71 3.82 -3.53
C MET A 67 -5.67 4.57 -2.20
N GLN A 68 -4.64 5.39 -2.01
CA GLN A 68 -4.44 6.14 -0.77
C GLN A 68 -5.61 7.10 -0.49
N GLY A 69 -6.06 7.11 0.77
CA GLY A 69 -7.08 8.04 1.26
C GLY A 69 -6.51 9.39 1.73
N GLU A 70 -7.13 9.98 2.75
CA GLU A 70 -6.73 11.29 3.29
C GLU A 70 -5.56 11.21 4.31
N ILE A 71 -5.16 10.00 4.69
CA ILE A 71 -4.08 9.77 5.66
C ILE A 71 -2.71 9.91 4.98
N GLY A 72 -1.75 10.51 5.68
CA GLY A 72 -0.38 10.74 5.21
C GLY A 72 0.51 9.49 5.26
N ASP A 73 -0.02 8.31 4.96
CA ASP A 73 0.63 7.01 5.13
C ASP A 73 1.21 6.43 3.82
N CYS A 74 1.43 7.30 2.81
CA CYS A 74 2.06 6.96 1.53
C CYS A 74 3.31 6.07 1.65
N TRP A 75 4.12 6.29 2.68
CA TRP A 75 5.32 5.52 2.99
C TRP A 75 5.02 4.03 3.23
N MET A 76 3.95 3.73 3.95
CA MET A 76 3.49 2.38 4.23
C MET A 76 2.83 1.78 2.99
N LEU A 77 1.96 2.53 2.31
CA LEU A 77 1.27 2.04 1.11
C LEU A 77 2.23 1.78 -0.07
N ALA A 78 3.30 2.56 -0.21
CA ALA A 78 4.36 2.29 -1.17
C ALA A 78 5.13 1.01 -0.80
N ALA A 79 5.49 0.81 0.48
CA ALA A 79 6.08 -0.45 0.90
C ALA A 79 5.14 -1.64 0.64
N LEU A 80 3.84 -1.46 0.88
CA LEU A 80 2.80 -2.47 0.64
C LEU A 80 2.67 -2.78 -0.86
N GLY A 81 2.71 -1.77 -1.72
CA GLY A 81 2.76 -1.93 -3.18
C GLY A 81 3.93 -2.80 -3.61
N SER A 82 5.12 -2.57 -3.05
CA SER A 82 6.30 -3.41 -3.30
C SER A 82 6.13 -4.85 -2.81
N LEU A 83 5.45 -5.05 -1.67
CA LEU A 83 5.17 -6.37 -1.10
C LEU A 83 4.28 -7.20 -2.05
N THR A 84 3.33 -6.57 -2.75
CA THR A 84 2.46 -7.28 -3.71
C THR A 84 3.24 -7.96 -4.85
N LEU A 85 4.45 -7.47 -5.15
CA LEU A 85 5.33 -8.08 -6.16
C LEU A 85 6.02 -9.35 -5.65
N GLN A 86 6.04 -9.58 -4.33
CA GLN A 86 6.77 -10.68 -3.69
C GLN A 86 5.84 -11.61 -2.91
N LYS A 87 5.21 -12.55 -3.65
CA LYS A 87 4.24 -13.52 -3.11
C LYS A 87 4.72 -14.24 -1.84
N ARG A 88 6.02 -14.58 -1.76
CA ARG A 88 6.59 -15.28 -0.59
C ARG A 88 6.44 -14.49 0.71
N PHE A 89 6.66 -13.18 0.68
CA PHE A 89 6.54 -12.33 1.87
C PHE A 89 5.07 -11.96 2.12
N LEU A 90 4.31 -11.75 1.04
CA LEU A 90 2.90 -11.40 1.13
C LEU A 90 2.09 -12.43 1.93
N GLU A 91 2.32 -13.72 1.72
CA GLU A 91 1.59 -14.79 2.45
C GLU A 91 1.89 -14.80 3.96
N ASN A 92 3.04 -14.27 4.39
CA ASN A 92 3.31 -14.10 5.82
C ASN A 92 2.47 -12.96 6.39
N VAL A 93 2.37 -11.83 5.68
CA VAL A 93 1.66 -10.62 6.14
C VAL A 93 0.14 -10.78 6.04
N LEU A 94 -0.34 -11.44 4.99
CA LEU A 94 -1.74 -11.67 4.66
C LEU A 94 -2.06 -13.17 4.63
N PRO A 95 -2.38 -13.78 5.79
CA PRO A 95 -2.81 -15.17 5.87
C PRO A 95 -4.06 -15.46 5.01
N LYS A 96 -4.14 -16.67 4.45
CA LYS A 96 -5.22 -17.08 3.52
C LYS A 96 -6.41 -17.77 4.19
N ASP A 97 -6.35 -17.99 5.49
CA ASP A 97 -7.35 -18.71 6.30
C ASP A 97 -8.49 -17.81 6.81
N GLN A 98 -8.78 -16.73 6.09
CA GLN A 98 -9.73 -15.69 6.44
C GLN A 98 -10.45 -15.16 5.19
N GLY A 99 -11.65 -14.61 5.38
CA GLY A 99 -12.47 -14.08 4.29
C GLY A 99 -13.89 -13.75 4.74
N PHE A 100 -14.75 -13.44 3.76
CA PHE A 100 -16.17 -13.11 3.98
C PHE A 100 -17.11 -14.29 3.70
N GLN A 101 -16.58 -15.52 3.65
CA GLN A 101 -17.36 -16.72 3.35
C GLN A 101 -17.97 -17.34 4.63
N ASN A 102 -18.23 -18.65 4.63
CA ASN A 102 -19.10 -19.32 5.61
C ASN A 102 -18.64 -19.24 7.07
N ASP A 103 -17.36 -18.95 7.33
CA ASP A 103 -16.77 -18.79 8.66
C ASP A 103 -16.55 -17.31 9.04
N TYR A 104 -17.18 -16.39 8.31
CA TYR A 104 -17.14 -14.97 8.60
C TYR A 104 -17.77 -14.64 9.95
N ALA A 105 -16.99 -13.94 10.78
CA ALA A 105 -17.42 -13.42 12.07
C ALA A 105 -16.99 -11.96 12.27
N GLY A 106 -16.81 -11.18 11.19
CA GLY A 106 -16.39 -9.78 11.28
C GLY A 106 -15.00 -9.58 11.89
N ILE A 107 -14.11 -10.56 11.71
CA ILE A 107 -12.76 -10.64 12.30
C ILE A 107 -11.74 -11.03 11.23
N PHE A 108 -10.60 -10.36 11.24
CA PHE A 108 -9.48 -10.60 10.33
C PHE A 108 -8.16 -10.52 11.11
N HIS A 109 -7.07 -11.01 10.52
CA HIS A 109 -5.75 -10.89 11.12
C HIS A 109 -4.64 -10.73 10.09
N PHE A 110 -3.59 -10.02 10.48
CA PHE A 110 -2.44 -9.72 9.64
C PHE A 110 -1.19 -9.84 10.48
N ARG A 111 -0.06 -10.20 9.86
CA ARG A 111 1.20 -10.36 10.59
C ARG A 111 2.19 -9.31 10.18
N PHE A 112 2.82 -8.71 11.18
CA PHE A 112 3.87 -7.73 10.97
C PHE A 112 5.10 -8.14 11.77
N TRP A 113 6.27 -7.89 11.21
CA TRP A 113 7.50 -7.92 11.97
C TRP A 113 7.54 -6.71 12.89
N HIS A 114 7.71 -6.94 14.18
CA HIS A 114 7.72 -5.88 15.17
C HIS A 114 8.71 -6.20 16.28
N PHE A 115 9.71 -5.34 16.45
CA PHE A 115 10.75 -5.47 17.47
C PHE A 115 11.45 -6.84 17.55
N GLY A 116 11.65 -7.50 16.41
CA GLY A 116 12.41 -8.76 16.36
C GLY A 116 11.55 -10.02 16.30
N ASP A 117 10.22 -9.90 16.32
CA ASP A 117 9.29 -11.03 16.25
C ASP A 117 8.14 -10.76 15.28
N TRP A 118 7.57 -11.85 14.73
CA TRP A 118 6.33 -11.77 13.95
C TRP A 118 5.13 -11.71 14.91
N VAL A 119 4.42 -10.57 14.87
CA VAL A 119 3.24 -10.32 15.69
C VAL A 119 1.98 -10.50 14.85
N ASP A 120 1.06 -11.33 15.34
CA ASP A 120 -0.27 -11.51 14.75
C ASP A 120 -1.24 -10.46 15.30
N VAL A 121 -1.73 -9.59 14.43
CA VAL A 121 -2.61 -8.46 14.75
C VAL A 121 -4.01 -8.78 14.26
N VAL A 122 -4.88 -9.06 15.23
CA VAL A 122 -6.31 -9.33 15.01
C VAL A 122 -7.06 -8.00 14.97
N ILE A 123 -8.03 -7.84 14.07
CA ILE A 123 -8.92 -6.67 14.01
C ILE A 123 -10.36 -7.12 13.76
N ASP A 124 -11.32 -6.29 14.14
CA ASP A 124 -12.63 -6.34 13.48
C ASP A 124 -12.60 -5.63 12.11
N ASP A 125 -13.63 -5.81 11.30
CA ASP A 125 -13.69 -5.25 9.94
C ASP A 125 -14.43 -3.92 9.81
N ARG A 126 -14.70 -3.21 10.92
CA ARG A 126 -15.29 -1.86 10.83
C ARG A 126 -14.26 -0.88 10.26
N LEU A 127 -14.57 -0.20 9.17
CA LEU A 127 -13.69 0.76 8.50
C LEU A 127 -14.20 2.20 8.69
N PRO A 128 -13.30 3.19 8.89
CA PRO A 128 -13.69 4.57 9.10
C PRO A 128 -14.04 5.28 7.79
N LEU A 129 -15.19 5.95 7.80
CA LEU A 129 -15.72 6.72 6.68
C LEU A 129 -16.02 8.14 7.14
N LEU A 130 -15.56 9.12 6.36
CA LEU A 130 -15.90 10.52 6.53
C LEU A 130 -16.87 10.93 5.42
N ASN A 131 -18.08 11.38 5.79
CA ASN A 131 -19.12 11.77 4.83
C ASN A 131 -19.43 10.69 3.77
N GLY A 132 -19.42 9.42 4.19
CA GLY A 132 -19.69 8.28 3.31
C GLY A 132 -18.54 7.89 2.36
N ARG A 133 -17.37 8.52 2.47
CA ARG A 133 -16.15 8.17 1.74
C ARG A 133 -15.14 7.55 2.70
N TYR A 134 -14.28 6.68 2.20
CA TYR A 134 -13.19 6.11 3.00
C TYR A 134 -12.27 7.23 3.48
N LEU A 135 -11.97 7.24 4.79
CA LEU A 135 -10.99 8.16 5.34
C LEU A 135 -9.56 7.71 4.99
N SER A 136 -9.36 6.41 4.97
CA SER A 136 -8.07 5.74 4.84
C SER A 136 -7.96 5.02 3.48
N VAL A 137 -6.97 4.15 3.27
CA VAL A 137 -6.82 3.44 2.00
C VAL A 137 -8.14 2.78 1.58
N HIS A 138 -8.49 2.93 0.32
CA HIS A 138 -9.70 2.36 -0.24
C HIS A 138 -9.40 1.49 -1.44
N PRO A 139 -10.25 0.49 -1.68
CA PRO A 139 -9.99 -0.44 -2.77
C PRO A 139 -10.27 0.21 -4.12
N ARG A 140 -9.52 -0.22 -5.14
CA ARG A 140 -9.78 0.19 -6.53
C ARG A 140 -11.13 -0.30 -7.04
N THR A 141 -11.50 -1.51 -6.66
CA THR A 141 -12.81 -2.09 -6.96
C THR A 141 -13.70 -1.99 -5.73
N SER A 142 -15.02 -1.92 -5.89
CA SER A 142 -15.90 -1.74 -4.74
C SER A 142 -15.89 -2.94 -3.77
N ASN A 143 -15.60 -4.15 -4.25
CA ASN A 143 -15.88 -5.39 -3.50
C ASN A 143 -14.64 -6.06 -2.89
N GLU A 144 -13.46 -5.46 -2.98
CA GLU A 144 -12.20 -6.02 -2.43
C GLU A 144 -11.77 -5.21 -1.21
N PHE A 145 -11.34 -5.85 -0.11
CA PHE A 145 -11.15 -5.13 1.17
C PHE A 145 -9.81 -5.39 1.85
N TRP A 146 -8.93 -6.22 1.28
CA TRP A 146 -7.61 -6.48 1.88
C TRP A 146 -6.77 -5.21 2.13
N PRO A 147 -6.74 -4.17 1.27
CA PRO A 147 -5.90 -3.00 1.54
C PRO A 147 -6.36 -2.26 2.79
N SER A 148 -7.67 -1.97 2.88
CA SER A 148 -8.26 -1.23 4.00
C SER A 148 -8.16 -1.98 5.32
N LEU A 149 -8.32 -3.30 5.30
CA LEU A 149 -8.19 -4.13 6.50
C LEU A 149 -6.73 -4.26 6.95
N LEU A 150 -5.79 -4.37 6.02
CA LEU A 150 -4.36 -4.44 6.34
C LEU A 150 -3.87 -3.12 6.93
N GLU A 151 -4.21 -1.99 6.31
CA GLU A 151 -3.89 -0.66 6.84
C GLU A 151 -4.50 -0.46 8.23
N LYS A 152 -5.75 -0.90 8.47
CA LYS A 152 -6.35 -0.87 9.82
C LYS A 152 -5.54 -1.67 10.83
N ALA A 153 -5.11 -2.89 10.48
CA ALA A 153 -4.30 -3.71 11.37
C ALA A 153 -2.94 -3.05 11.65
N TYR A 154 -2.36 -2.39 10.66
CA TYR A 154 -1.13 -1.62 10.83
C TYR A 154 -1.35 -0.37 11.69
N ALA A 155 -2.45 0.36 11.51
CA ALA A 155 -2.86 1.48 12.36
C ALA A 155 -3.01 1.03 13.83
N LYS A 156 -3.61 -0.15 14.04
CA LYS A 156 -3.70 -0.77 15.37
C LYS A 156 -2.34 -1.08 15.96
N LEU A 157 -1.44 -1.71 15.20
CA LEU A 157 -0.07 -1.99 15.65
C LEU A 157 0.65 -0.69 16.08
N ARG A 158 0.40 0.40 15.34
CA ARG A 158 0.96 1.73 15.61
C ARG A 158 0.14 2.54 16.63
N GLY A 159 -0.98 2.00 17.12
CA GLY A 159 -1.86 2.59 18.14
C GLY A 159 -2.99 3.50 17.65
N SER A 160 -2.92 4.05 16.43
CA SER A 160 -4.01 4.82 15.80
C SER A 160 -3.70 5.10 14.33
N TYR A 161 -4.72 5.46 13.55
CA TYR A 161 -4.55 5.96 12.17
C TYR A 161 -3.70 7.24 12.10
N GLN A 162 -3.81 8.12 13.10
CA GLN A 162 -2.98 9.32 13.22
C GLN A 162 -1.49 9.00 13.23
N ASN A 163 -1.10 7.90 13.88
CA ASN A 163 0.30 7.49 13.98
C ASN A 163 0.86 6.94 12.66
N LEU A 164 0.03 6.82 11.61
CA LEU A 164 0.47 6.54 10.25
C LEU A 164 0.76 7.82 9.44
N HIS A 165 0.34 8.99 9.93
CA HIS A 165 0.48 10.26 9.22
C HIS A 165 1.94 10.76 9.23
N GLY A 166 2.68 10.40 8.19
CA GLY A 166 4.11 10.66 8.05
C GLY A 166 4.96 9.51 8.62
N GLY A 167 5.95 9.08 7.84
CA GLY A 167 6.86 8.00 8.21
C GLY A 167 7.87 7.71 7.11
N TYR A 168 8.74 6.73 7.35
CA TYR A 168 9.77 6.33 6.40
C TYR A 168 9.42 5.00 5.77
N ILE A 169 9.46 4.93 4.44
CA ILE A 169 9.22 3.69 3.68
C ILE A 169 10.11 2.54 4.17
N SER A 170 11.34 2.84 4.60
CA SER A 170 12.27 1.87 5.20
C SER A 170 11.69 1.13 6.39
N ASP A 171 10.90 1.80 7.22
CA ASP A 171 10.32 1.20 8.42
C ASP A 171 9.24 0.19 8.03
N ALA A 172 8.35 0.55 7.10
CA ALA A 172 7.31 -0.35 6.61
C ALA A 172 7.91 -1.54 5.83
N LEU A 173 8.99 -1.33 5.08
CA LEU A 173 9.71 -2.42 4.39
C LEU A 173 10.23 -3.46 5.40
N VAL A 174 10.76 -3.01 6.54
CA VAL A 174 11.19 -3.90 7.62
C VAL A 174 9.99 -4.57 8.28
N ASP A 175 8.94 -3.81 8.62
CA ASP A 175 7.75 -4.33 9.30
C ASP A 175 7.00 -5.37 8.43
N PHE A 176 7.10 -5.31 7.10
CA PHE A 176 6.52 -6.32 6.19
C PHE A 176 7.41 -7.54 5.91
N THR A 177 8.69 -7.52 6.29
CA THR A 177 9.64 -8.57 5.86
C THR A 177 10.49 -9.16 6.97
N GLY A 178 10.75 -8.42 8.04
CA GLY A 178 11.82 -8.70 9.01
C GLY A 178 13.24 -8.60 8.43
N GLY A 179 13.37 -8.03 7.24
CA GLY A 179 14.65 -7.89 6.54
C GLY A 179 15.51 -6.73 7.02
N VAL A 180 16.64 -6.55 6.35
CA VAL A 180 17.52 -5.39 6.52
C VAL A 180 17.30 -4.43 5.35
N GLN A 181 17.25 -3.14 5.64
CA GLN A 181 17.07 -2.09 4.63
C GLN A 181 18.41 -1.43 4.28
N LEU A 182 18.55 -1.02 3.02
CA LEU A 182 19.61 -0.17 2.53
C LEU A 182 18.98 1.07 1.88
N GLN A 183 19.53 2.24 2.20
CA GLN A 183 19.07 3.51 1.65
C GLN A 183 20.20 4.21 0.89
N PHE A 184 19.90 4.68 -0.31
CA PHE A 184 20.85 5.39 -1.17
C PHE A 184 20.34 6.80 -1.45
N SER A 185 21.21 7.80 -1.29
CA SER A 185 20.90 9.18 -1.68
C SER A 185 21.10 9.34 -3.18
N LEU A 186 20.03 9.63 -3.93
CA LEU A 186 20.14 9.90 -5.37
C LEU A 186 20.81 11.25 -5.69
N LYS A 187 21.06 12.11 -4.68
CA LYS A 187 21.90 13.31 -4.85
C LYS A 187 23.38 12.95 -5.00
N ASN A 188 23.81 11.86 -4.36
CA ASN A 188 25.17 11.32 -4.40
C ASN A 188 25.07 9.79 -4.52
N PRO A 189 24.61 9.27 -5.67
CA PRO A 189 24.38 7.84 -5.82
C PRO A 189 25.71 7.08 -5.85
N PRO A 190 25.73 5.82 -5.38
CA PRO A 190 26.89 4.96 -5.57
C PRO A 190 27.13 4.72 -7.08
N PRO A 191 28.39 4.59 -7.53
CA PRO A 191 28.71 4.46 -8.96
C PRO A 191 28.12 3.20 -9.61
N ASP A 192 27.83 2.18 -8.79
CA ASP A 192 27.27 0.88 -9.14
C ASP A 192 25.76 0.77 -8.84
N LEU A 193 25.04 1.90 -8.67
CA LEU A 193 23.60 1.90 -8.35
C LEU A 193 22.77 1.02 -9.30
N GLU A 194 23.09 1.01 -10.59
CA GLU A 194 22.42 0.17 -11.58
C GLU A 194 22.60 -1.33 -11.29
N GLU A 195 23.80 -1.74 -10.90
CA GLU A 195 24.12 -3.13 -10.57
C GLU A 195 23.46 -3.54 -9.25
N ILE A 196 23.40 -2.62 -8.29
CA ILE A 196 22.67 -2.77 -7.03
C ILE A 196 21.18 -2.99 -7.29
N LEU A 197 20.54 -2.17 -8.12
CA LEU A 197 19.11 -2.32 -8.46
C LEU A 197 18.83 -3.65 -9.14
N LYS A 198 19.69 -4.05 -10.09
CA LYS A 198 19.57 -5.37 -10.74
C LYS A 198 19.76 -6.53 -9.76
N ALA A 199 20.69 -6.39 -8.80
CA ALA A 199 20.90 -7.40 -7.78
C ALA A 199 19.70 -7.49 -6.82
N ALA A 200 19.12 -6.35 -6.45
CA ALA A 200 17.92 -6.27 -5.62
C ALA A 200 16.71 -6.92 -6.31
N ASP A 201 16.48 -6.61 -7.60
CA ASP A 201 15.41 -7.21 -8.40
C ASP A 201 15.56 -8.74 -8.50
N ARG A 202 16.76 -9.23 -8.88
CA ARG A 202 17.06 -10.69 -8.93
C ARG A 202 16.91 -11.38 -7.58
N SER A 203 17.21 -10.68 -6.49
CA SER A 203 17.08 -11.20 -5.12
C SER A 203 15.67 -11.04 -4.56
N GLN A 204 14.73 -10.54 -5.36
CA GLN A 204 13.34 -10.32 -4.97
C GLN A 204 13.20 -9.37 -3.77
N CYS A 205 14.10 -8.38 -3.68
CA CYS A 205 14.01 -7.33 -2.68
C CYS A 205 12.78 -6.46 -2.92
N LEU A 206 12.18 -5.99 -1.83
CA LEU A 206 11.19 -4.93 -1.89
C LEU A 206 11.93 -3.60 -2.08
N MET A 207 11.47 -2.80 -3.03
CA MET A 207 12.14 -1.55 -3.42
C MET A 207 11.14 -0.41 -3.46
N GLY A 208 11.58 0.75 -2.99
CA GLY A 208 10.83 1.99 -3.09
C GLY A 208 11.76 3.18 -3.11
N CYS A 209 11.20 4.33 -3.44
CA CYS A 209 11.91 5.59 -3.49
C CYS A 209 11.01 6.70 -2.93
N SER A 210 11.61 7.84 -2.60
CA SER A 210 10.85 8.97 -2.11
C SER A 210 11.49 10.28 -2.53
N THR A 211 10.66 11.31 -2.58
CA THR A 211 11.10 12.69 -2.79
C THR A 211 11.26 13.38 -1.45
N SER A 212 12.30 14.21 -1.31
CA SER A 212 12.41 15.10 -0.16
C SER A 212 11.37 16.21 -0.26
N GLY A 213 10.69 16.54 0.84
CA GLY A 213 9.71 17.62 0.89
C GLY A 213 9.29 17.93 2.34
N GLN A 214 8.49 18.98 2.53
CA GLN A 214 7.80 19.22 3.79
C GLN A 214 6.67 18.19 3.99
N LEU A 215 6.04 18.16 5.17
CA LEU A 215 4.91 17.29 5.52
C LEU A 215 3.66 17.42 4.61
N ARG A 216 3.68 18.30 3.61
CA ARG A 216 2.58 18.46 2.66
C ARG A 216 3.04 17.98 1.29
N ASN A 217 2.27 17.05 0.75
CA ASN A 217 2.43 16.55 -0.61
C ASN A 217 2.10 17.66 -1.61
N ILE A 218 3.05 17.99 -2.49
CA ILE A 218 2.89 19.00 -3.55
C ILE A 218 3.18 18.33 -4.89
N GLU A 219 2.16 18.21 -5.74
CA GLU A 219 2.34 17.76 -7.13
C GLU A 219 3.07 18.85 -7.93
N LEU A 220 4.20 18.49 -8.51
CA LEU A 220 4.99 19.34 -9.39
C LEU A 220 4.41 19.34 -10.80
N ARG A 221 4.82 20.32 -11.61
CA ARG A 221 4.37 20.43 -13.02
C ARG A 221 4.71 19.20 -13.87
N ASN A 222 5.77 18.48 -13.50
CA ASN A 222 6.19 17.24 -14.16
C ASN A 222 5.46 15.99 -13.63
N GLY A 223 4.47 16.16 -12.74
CA GLY A 223 3.65 15.10 -12.15
C GLY A 223 4.22 14.41 -10.92
N ILE A 224 5.50 14.62 -10.61
CA ILE A 224 6.10 14.06 -9.38
C ILE A 224 5.59 14.83 -8.16
N VAL A 225 5.29 14.10 -7.09
CA VAL A 225 4.83 14.65 -5.81
C VAL A 225 6.03 14.79 -4.87
N GLN A 226 6.22 15.97 -4.29
CA GLN A 226 7.24 16.22 -3.26
C GLN A 226 6.79 15.72 -1.89
N GLY A 227 7.73 15.21 -1.08
CA GLY A 227 7.44 14.70 0.27
C GLY A 227 6.72 13.34 0.26
N HIS A 228 6.76 12.63 -0.87
CA HIS A 228 5.93 11.46 -1.14
C HIS A 228 6.76 10.21 -1.40
N ALA A 229 6.20 9.06 -1.05
CA ALA A 229 6.81 7.75 -1.25
C ALA A 229 6.20 7.04 -2.46
N TYR A 230 7.05 6.32 -3.19
CA TYR A 230 6.71 5.57 -4.38
C TYR A 230 7.31 4.16 -4.30
N THR A 231 6.71 3.22 -5.04
CA THR A 231 7.25 1.88 -5.22
C THR A 231 8.12 1.83 -6.46
N ILE A 232 9.26 1.13 -6.42
CA ILE A 232 9.98 0.75 -7.64
C ILE A 232 9.44 -0.61 -8.08
N THR A 233 8.81 -0.68 -9.25
CA THR A 233 8.12 -1.88 -9.76
C THR A 233 8.82 -2.54 -10.94
N GLY A 234 9.96 -1.99 -11.36
CA GLY A 234 10.80 -2.59 -12.37
C GLY A 234 11.98 -1.70 -12.73
N ALA A 235 13.02 -2.30 -13.30
CA ALA A 235 14.12 -1.58 -13.92
C ALA A 235 14.56 -2.37 -15.15
N THR A 236 14.76 -1.70 -16.28
CA THR A 236 15.16 -2.37 -17.50
C THR A 236 16.05 -1.50 -18.38
N LYS A 237 16.71 -2.14 -19.33
CA LYS A 237 17.54 -1.51 -20.35
C LYS A 237 16.85 -1.64 -21.70
N ILE A 238 16.55 -0.54 -22.34
CA ILE A 238 15.88 -0.51 -23.64
C ILE A 238 16.78 0.09 -24.71
N ARG A 239 16.64 -0.42 -25.93
CA ARG A 239 17.32 0.17 -27.08
C ARG A 239 16.52 1.38 -27.53
N TYR A 240 17.18 2.53 -27.59
CA TYR A 240 16.57 3.79 -27.98
C TYR A 240 17.51 4.51 -28.95
N LYS A 241 17.00 4.83 -30.15
CA LYS A 241 17.79 5.40 -31.25
C LYS A 241 19.07 4.58 -31.49
N ASN A 242 20.24 5.20 -31.39
CA ASN A 242 21.54 4.59 -31.66
C ASN A 242 22.22 4.05 -30.38
N GLY A 243 21.53 4.04 -29.24
CA GLY A 243 22.10 3.70 -27.94
C GLY A 243 21.19 2.83 -27.09
N TRP A 244 21.53 2.77 -25.81
CA TRP A 244 20.76 2.09 -24.78
C TRP A 244 20.45 3.07 -23.65
N GLU A 245 19.22 3.00 -23.16
CA GLU A 245 18.72 3.78 -22.03
C GLU A 245 18.34 2.83 -20.89
N HIS A 246 18.60 3.26 -19.66
CA HIS A 246 18.13 2.57 -18.46
C HIS A 246 16.92 3.34 -17.93
N ILE A 247 15.80 2.64 -17.81
CA ILE A 247 14.55 3.19 -17.32
C ILE A 247 14.10 2.41 -16.08
N VAL A 248 13.43 3.10 -15.15
CA VAL A 248 12.96 2.55 -13.89
C VAL A 248 11.48 2.81 -13.80
N ARG A 249 10.70 1.75 -13.58
CA ARG A 249 9.26 1.86 -13.41
C ARG A 249 8.93 2.14 -11.96
N ILE A 250 8.10 3.15 -11.76
CA ILE A 250 7.74 3.69 -10.46
C ILE A 250 6.22 3.68 -10.36
N TRP A 251 5.68 3.32 -9.19
CA TRP A 251 4.25 3.36 -8.91
C TRP A 251 3.91 4.28 -7.74
N ASN A 252 2.93 5.15 -7.96
CA ASN A 252 2.37 6.08 -6.99
C ASN A 252 1.22 5.42 -6.19
N PRO A 253 1.31 5.32 -4.85
CA PRO A 253 0.25 4.71 -4.04
C PRO A 253 -1.08 5.48 -4.02
N TRP A 254 -1.14 6.69 -4.58
CA TRP A 254 -2.41 7.37 -4.87
C TRP A 254 -3.22 6.64 -5.94
N GLY A 255 -2.59 5.77 -6.73
CA GLY A 255 -3.22 5.05 -7.82
C GLY A 255 -3.51 5.93 -9.05
N HIS A 256 -2.98 7.15 -9.06
CA HIS A 256 -3.02 8.13 -10.14
C HIS A 256 -1.84 9.12 -9.96
N GLY A 257 -1.68 10.04 -10.90
CA GLY A 257 -0.69 11.13 -10.77
C GLY A 257 0.71 10.64 -11.10
N GLU A 258 1.05 10.79 -12.37
CA GLU A 258 2.19 10.13 -13.00
C GLU A 258 3.19 11.14 -13.57
N TRP A 259 4.41 10.67 -13.84
CA TRP A 259 5.44 11.43 -14.54
C TRP A 259 4.96 11.91 -15.91
N LYS A 260 5.27 13.16 -16.26
CA LYS A 260 4.85 13.83 -17.51
C LYS A 260 6.02 14.18 -18.44
N GLY A 261 7.19 13.56 -18.22
CA GLY A 261 8.39 13.82 -19.01
C GLY A 261 8.75 12.64 -19.91
N ALA A 262 10.03 12.53 -20.27
CA ALA A 262 10.50 11.44 -21.12
C ALA A 262 10.18 10.07 -20.49
N TRP A 263 9.62 9.17 -21.29
CA TRP A 263 9.15 7.83 -20.91
C TRP A 263 7.84 7.77 -20.11
N SER A 264 7.12 8.89 -19.94
CA SER A 264 5.71 8.86 -19.53
C SER A 264 4.86 8.02 -20.49
N ASP A 265 3.68 7.63 -20.05
CA ASP A 265 2.77 6.77 -20.80
C ASP A 265 2.43 7.26 -22.22
N ASP A 266 2.33 8.57 -22.39
CA ASP A 266 2.02 9.26 -23.64
C ASP A 266 3.25 9.85 -24.34
N SER A 267 4.46 9.51 -23.88
CA SER A 267 5.67 10.18 -24.34
C SER A 267 6.11 9.75 -25.76
N PRO A 268 6.65 10.69 -26.56
CA PRO A 268 7.10 10.39 -27.94
C PRO A 268 8.35 9.50 -27.99
N GLU A 269 9.04 9.29 -26.87
CA GLU A 269 10.17 8.36 -26.79
C GLU A 269 9.74 6.93 -27.19
N TRP A 270 8.52 6.52 -26.83
CA TRP A 270 7.97 5.20 -27.16
C TRP A 270 7.80 4.94 -28.66
N ASP A 271 7.66 5.99 -29.47
CA ASP A 271 7.56 5.87 -30.94
C ASP A 271 8.89 5.43 -31.60
N HIS A 272 10.00 5.53 -30.86
CA HIS A 272 11.34 5.21 -31.35
C HIS A 272 11.90 3.89 -30.78
N VAL A 273 11.06 3.12 -30.10
CA VAL A 273 11.40 1.81 -29.53
C VAL A 273 10.79 0.70 -30.39
N GLU A 274 11.42 -0.47 -30.45
CA GLU A 274 10.87 -1.61 -31.19
C GLU A 274 9.45 -1.96 -30.67
N PRO A 275 8.47 -2.25 -31.56
CA PRO A 275 7.08 -2.47 -31.16
C PRO A 275 6.90 -3.48 -30.03
N LYS A 276 7.68 -4.56 -30.03
CA LYS A 276 7.65 -5.60 -28.99
C LYS A 276 7.93 -5.07 -27.58
N TYR A 277 8.81 -4.07 -27.44
CA TYR A 277 9.15 -3.48 -26.15
C TYR A 277 8.13 -2.41 -25.76
N ARG A 278 7.61 -1.65 -26.74
CA ARG A 278 6.51 -0.72 -26.50
C ARG A 278 5.28 -1.46 -25.97
N GLU A 279 4.85 -2.52 -26.63
CA GLU A 279 3.70 -3.34 -26.20
C GLU A 279 3.92 -4.00 -24.83
N ALA A 280 5.16 -4.37 -24.49
CA ALA A 280 5.48 -5.01 -23.23
C ALA A 280 5.60 -4.04 -22.05
N LEU A 281 6.08 -2.81 -22.28
CA LEU A 281 6.51 -1.88 -21.23
C LEU A 281 5.60 -0.65 -21.09
N CYS A 282 5.11 -0.10 -22.20
CA CYS A 282 4.28 1.09 -22.23
C CYS A 282 2.80 0.70 -22.08
N ARG A 283 2.10 1.32 -21.13
CA ARG A 283 0.67 1.14 -20.93
C ARG A 283 0.07 2.52 -20.80
N ASP A 284 -0.76 2.95 -21.74
CA ASP A 284 -1.40 4.26 -21.68
C ASP A 284 -2.61 4.21 -20.74
N LYS A 285 -2.36 4.41 -19.43
CA LYS A 285 -3.39 4.33 -18.40
C LYS A 285 -2.95 5.01 -17.10
N ASP A 286 -3.72 6.01 -16.66
CA ASP A 286 -3.56 6.64 -15.34
C ASP A 286 -3.91 5.65 -14.20
N ASP A 287 -2.95 4.84 -13.80
CA ASP A 287 -3.03 3.93 -12.65
C ASP A 287 -1.92 4.12 -11.61
N GLY A 288 -1.16 5.20 -11.79
CA GLY A 288 -0.07 5.66 -10.93
C GLY A 288 1.28 5.04 -11.29
N GLU A 289 1.35 4.09 -12.25
CA GLU A 289 2.58 3.41 -12.66
C GLU A 289 3.15 3.99 -13.95
N PHE A 290 4.38 4.51 -13.91
CA PHE A 290 5.04 5.14 -15.05
C PHE A 290 6.52 4.74 -15.12
N TRP A 291 7.15 4.95 -16.29
CA TRP A 291 8.60 4.79 -16.49
C TRP A 291 9.36 6.12 -16.41
#